data_AF-A0A7X6PYW5-F1
#
_entry.id   AF-A0A7X6PYW5-F1
#
_cell.length_a   1.000
_cell.length_b   1.000
_cell.length_c   1.000
_cell.angle_alpha   90.00
_cell.angle_beta   90.00
_cell.angle_gamma   90.00
#
_symmetry.space_group_name_H-M   'P 1'
#
loop_
_entity.id
_entity.type
_entity.pdbx_description
1 polymer ?
#
loop_
_entity_poly.entity_id
_entity_poly.type
_entity_poly.pdbx_seq_one_letter_code
_entity_poly.pdbx_strand_id
1 'polypeptide(L)'
;MKHLIQFSIRRKLFNKIMIMMMSVVFFVIGGLFFMDVLVKSLFSKLLQPINIHMPIVMEAYFDTEQENFKLTSADVANIIITENKGSYVVEVDERVNDQHVVQLQAWIMQFHRIHEAEIISREIMNIVDYLTAPSIEIVHLQTPASDQGFILITTIYFFMLGFSSTVANEVVSEKTSNMLEMMLTSISHKEHYASKLLIGWIGVLVQACVWLSIVIFWFLVRSVVDQGAGLFQFLYRFNLMTKLHVTFFDFFIAFNITNKQVLLISLSIIFLILGILLVQLILLLVSIKI
;
A
#
# COMPACT_ATOMS: atom_id res chain seq x y z
N MET A 1 26.52 32.60 13.51
CA MET A 1 25.77 31.32 13.39
C MET A 1 24.26 31.49 13.23
N LYS A 2 23.53 32.14 14.16
CA LYS A 2 22.04 32.19 14.13
C LYS A 2 21.45 32.76 12.82
N HIS A 3 22.03 33.86 12.29
CA HIS A 3 21.59 34.47 11.03
C HIS A 3 21.90 33.62 9.79
N LEU A 4 23.02 32.87 9.78
CA LEU A 4 23.35 31.92 8.71
C LEU A 4 22.35 30.78 8.63
N ILE A 5 21.98 30.24 9.80
CA ILE A 5 20.97 29.18 9.92
C ILE A 5 19.62 29.69 9.42
N GLN A 6 19.19 30.87 9.87
CA GLN A 6 17.91 31.46 9.45
C GLN A 6 17.85 31.74 7.94
N PHE A 7 18.93 32.28 7.36
CA PHE A 7 19.02 32.54 5.93
C PHE A 7 18.95 31.24 5.11
N SER A 8 19.69 30.20 5.53
CA SER A 8 19.70 28.91 4.84
C SER A 8 18.34 28.20 4.91
N ILE A 9 17.69 28.20 6.08
CA ILE A 9 16.34 27.62 6.25
C ILE A 9 15.32 28.34 5.37
N ARG A 10 15.34 29.67 5.34
CA ARG A 10 14.41 30.46 4.53
C ARG A 10 14.60 30.19 3.04
N ARG A 11 15.85 30.11 2.57
CA ARG A 11 16.17 29.78 1.18
C ARG A 11 15.74 28.37 0.79
N LYS A 12 15.83 27.39 1.70
CA LYS A 12 15.52 25.99 1.44
C LYS A 12 14.02 25.69 1.48
N LEU A 13 13.32 26.10 2.54
CA LEU A 13 11.92 25.72 2.77
C LEU A 13 10.92 26.64 2.09
N PHE A 14 11.21 27.94 2.01
CA PHE A 14 10.30 28.94 1.44
C PHE A 14 10.61 29.29 -0.01
N ASN A 15 11.34 28.42 -0.71
CA ASN A 15 11.52 28.56 -2.14
C ASN A 15 10.20 28.27 -2.87
N LYS A 16 9.82 29.11 -3.84
CA LYS A 16 8.60 28.94 -4.65
C LYS A 16 8.54 27.56 -5.30
N ILE A 17 9.67 27.04 -5.79
CA ILE A 17 9.75 25.72 -6.42
C ILE A 17 9.48 24.60 -5.39
N MET A 18 10.05 24.74 -4.18
CA MET A 18 9.85 23.78 -3.09
C MET A 18 8.38 23.72 -2.68
N ILE A 19 7.73 24.88 -2.55
CA ILE A 19 6.31 24.99 -2.21
C ILE A 19 5.46 24.33 -3.30
N MET A 20 5.73 24.63 -4.58
CA MET A 20 5.03 24.00 -5.71
C MET A 20 5.14 22.48 -5.67
N MET A 21 6.35 21.96 -5.44
CA MET A 21 6.58 20.51 -5.35
C MET A 21 5.88 19.88 -4.15
N MET A 22 5.90 20.53 -2.98
CA MET A 22 5.15 20.10 -1.81
C MET A 22 3.64 20.09 -2.05
N SER A 23 3.10 21.06 -2.78
CA SER A 23 1.69 21.06 -3.19
C SER A 23 1.35 19.88 -4.09
N VAL A 24 2.18 19.58 -5.10
CA VAL A 24 1.97 18.41 -5.97
C VAL A 24 1.97 17.12 -5.15
N VAL A 25 2.97 16.94 -4.29
CA VAL A 25 3.08 15.79 -3.39
C VAL A 25 1.86 15.67 -2.48
N PHE A 26 1.37 16.79 -1.93
CA PHE A 26 0.19 16.82 -1.09
C PHE A 26 -1.04 16.24 -1.81
N PHE A 27 -1.26 16.61 -3.08
CA PHE A 27 -2.36 16.06 -3.87
C PHE A 27 -2.15 14.61 -4.27
N VAL A 28 -0.91 14.19 -4.58
CA VAL A 28 -0.61 12.79 -4.90
C VAL A 28 -0.89 11.87 -3.71
N ILE A 29 -0.45 12.26 -2.51
CA ILE A 29 -0.75 11.50 -1.28
C ILE A 29 -2.26 11.48 -1.01
N GLY A 30 -2.95 12.60 -1.23
CA GLY A 30 -4.41 12.64 -1.15
C GLY A 30 -5.07 11.66 -2.12
N GLY A 31 -4.60 11.61 -3.36
CA GLY A 31 -5.06 10.63 -4.35
C GLY A 31 -4.86 9.20 -3.88
N LEU A 32 -3.71 8.88 -3.27
CA LEU A 32 -3.43 7.56 -2.72
C LEU A 32 -4.41 7.15 -1.61
N PHE A 33 -4.74 8.06 -0.69
CA PHE A 33 -5.71 7.82 0.39
C PHE A 33 -7.17 7.70 -0.10
N PHE A 34 -7.46 8.20 -1.30
CA PHE A 34 -8.76 8.15 -1.95
C PHE A 34 -8.74 7.33 -3.24
N MET A 35 -7.83 6.35 -3.34
CA MET A 35 -7.70 5.51 -4.54
C MET A 35 -8.99 4.76 -4.85
N ASP A 36 -9.73 4.33 -3.84
CA ASP A 36 -11.04 3.70 -4.00
C ASP A 36 -12.04 4.61 -4.74
N VAL A 37 -12.10 5.89 -4.37
CA VAL A 37 -12.98 6.88 -5.00
C VAL A 37 -12.48 7.24 -6.40
N LEU A 38 -11.16 7.41 -6.55
CA LEU A 38 -10.55 7.70 -7.85
C LEU A 38 -10.76 6.57 -8.84
N VAL A 39 -10.52 5.33 -8.45
CA VAL A 39 -10.71 4.16 -9.31
C VAL A 39 -12.20 3.94 -9.60
N LYS A 40 -13.09 4.17 -8.63
CA LYS A 40 -14.54 4.11 -8.89
C LYS A 40 -15.00 5.16 -9.91
N SER A 41 -14.42 6.37 -9.85
CA SER A 41 -14.73 7.47 -10.76
C SER A 41 -14.13 7.28 -12.16
N LEU A 42 -12.85 6.90 -12.24
CA LEU A 42 -12.11 6.76 -13.50
C LEU A 42 -12.35 5.41 -14.19
N PHE A 43 -12.57 4.35 -13.41
CA PHE A 43 -12.70 2.97 -13.86
C PHE A 43 -13.97 2.33 -13.27
N SER A 44 -15.12 2.97 -13.51
CA SER A 44 -16.43 2.49 -13.03
C SER A 44 -16.74 1.05 -13.42
N LYS A 45 -16.15 0.54 -14.51
CA LYS A 45 -16.34 -0.82 -15.02
C LYS A 45 -15.55 -1.91 -14.28
N LEU A 46 -14.47 -1.56 -13.57
CA LEU A 46 -13.60 -2.52 -12.86
C LEU A 46 -14.13 -2.89 -11.45
N LEU A 47 -15.09 -2.13 -10.93
CA LEU A 47 -15.52 -2.21 -9.53
C LEU A 47 -17.00 -2.56 -9.34
N GLN A 48 -17.74 -2.80 -10.43
CA GLN A 48 -19.12 -3.26 -10.35
C GLN A 48 -19.16 -4.75 -9.99
N PRO A 49 -19.99 -5.16 -9.01
CA PRO A 49 -20.20 -6.58 -8.74
C PRO A 49 -20.79 -7.25 -9.99
N ILE A 50 -20.36 -8.48 -10.26
CA ILE A 50 -20.86 -9.26 -11.38
C ILE A 50 -22.22 -9.82 -10.98
N ASN A 51 -23.27 -9.37 -11.65
CA ASN A 51 -24.62 -9.88 -11.37
C ASN A 51 -24.77 -11.28 -11.99
N ILE A 52 -25.14 -12.28 -11.20
CA ILE A 52 -25.43 -13.64 -11.67
C ILE A 52 -26.93 -13.90 -11.55
N HIS A 53 -27.52 -14.44 -12.60
CA HIS A 53 -28.79 -15.13 -12.54
C HIS A 53 -28.56 -16.64 -12.54
N MET A 54 -29.14 -17.33 -11.56
CA MET A 54 -29.08 -18.79 -11.46
C MET A 54 -30.46 -19.36 -11.12
N PRO A 55 -30.71 -20.65 -11.39
CA PRO A 55 -31.96 -21.30 -11.03
C PRO A 55 -32.20 -21.26 -9.51
N ILE A 56 -33.45 -21.09 -9.08
CA ILE A 56 -33.85 -20.94 -7.66
C ILE A 56 -33.31 -22.08 -6.78
N VAL A 57 -33.23 -23.29 -7.32
CA VAL A 57 -32.71 -24.46 -6.60
C VAL A 57 -31.21 -24.31 -6.33
N MET A 58 -30.45 -23.76 -7.28
CA MET A 58 -29.01 -23.51 -7.15
C MET A 58 -28.74 -22.32 -6.23
N GLU A 59 -29.58 -21.30 -6.28
CA GLU A 59 -29.52 -20.09 -5.44
C GLU A 59 -29.49 -20.43 -3.94
N ALA A 60 -30.28 -21.42 -3.52
CA ALA A 60 -30.37 -21.82 -2.12
C ALA A 60 -29.10 -22.51 -1.57
N TYR A 61 -28.21 -23.01 -2.43
CA TYR A 61 -26.98 -23.71 -2.01
C TYR A 61 -25.75 -22.80 -1.95
N PHE A 62 -25.83 -21.61 -2.54
CA PHE A 62 -24.70 -20.68 -2.59
C PHE A 62 -24.99 -19.45 -1.76
N ASP A 63 -24.16 -19.25 -0.73
CA ASP A 63 -24.06 -17.98 -0.03
C ASP A 63 -23.30 -16.98 -0.94
N THR A 64 -24.03 -16.46 -1.93
CA THR A 64 -23.48 -15.56 -2.96
C THR A 64 -23.31 -14.12 -2.47
N GLU A 65 -23.56 -13.83 -1.19
CA GLU A 65 -23.18 -12.56 -0.57
C GLU A 65 -21.65 -12.41 -0.37
N GLN A 66 -20.83 -13.18 -1.08
CA GLN A 66 -19.41 -12.90 -1.25
C GLN A 66 -19.21 -11.76 -2.27
N GLU A 67 -18.50 -10.71 -1.82
CA GLU A 67 -18.47 -9.32 -2.31
C GLU A 67 -18.31 -9.03 -3.83
N ASN A 68 -18.04 -10.03 -4.67
CA ASN A 68 -17.83 -9.87 -6.12
C ASN A 68 -19.02 -10.30 -6.98
N PHE A 69 -19.97 -11.05 -6.44
CA PHE A 69 -21.14 -11.53 -7.18
C PHE A 69 -22.43 -11.11 -6.49
N LYS A 70 -23.45 -10.74 -7.28
CA LYS A 70 -24.78 -10.43 -6.74
C LYS A 70 -25.84 -11.21 -7.48
N LEU A 71 -26.75 -11.86 -6.77
CA LEU A 71 -27.91 -12.49 -7.38
C LEU A 71 -28.85 -11.43 -7.92
N THR A 72 -29.25 -11.55 -9.17
CA THR A 72 -30.21 -10.62 -9.79
C THR A 72 -31.11 -11.37 -10.79
N SER A 73 -32.26 -10.77 -11.10
CA SER A 73 -33.19 -11.23 -12.13
C SER A 73 -32.50 -11.32 -13.50
N ALA A 74 -32.96 -12.23 -14.35
CA ALA A 74 -32.38 -12.53 -15.67
C ALA A 74 -32.16 -11.29 -16.56
N ASP A 75 -33.02 -10.27 -16.45
CA ASP A 75 -32.97 -9.06 -17.28
C ASP A 75 -31.80 -8.10 -16.96
N VAL A 76 -31.12 -8.27 -15.81
CA VAL A 76 -30.04 -7.38 -15.31
C VAL A 76 -28.76 -8.16 -14.99
N ALA A 77 -28.72 -9.44 -15.31
CA ALA A 77 -27.59 -10.31 -15.01
C ALA A 77 -26.50 -10.24 -16.08
N ASN A 78 -25.24 -10.20 -15.64
CA ASN A 78 -24.07 -10.27 -16.50
C ASN A 78 -23.70 -11.73 -16.83
N ILE A 79 -24.20 -12.66 -16.02
CA ILE A 79 -24.00 -14.11 -16.18
C ILE A 79 -25.34 -14.80 -15.96
N ILE A 80 -25.77 -15.60 -16.92
CA ILE A 80 -27.03 -16.33 -16.86
C ILE A 80 -26.72 -17.82 -16.91
N ILE A 81 -27.07 -18.53 -15.84
CA ILE A 81 -26.93 -19.99 -15.77
C ILE A 81 -28.32 -20.59 -16.03
N THR A 82 -28.45 -21.35 -17.11
CA THR A 82 -29.66 -22.11 -17.44
C THR A 82 -29.38 -23.61 -17.43
N GLU A 83 -30.31 -24.38 -16.89
CA GLU A 83 -30.24 -25.83 -16.92
C GLU A 83 -31.00 -26.36 -18.14
N ASN A 84 -30.33 -27.18 -18.96
CA ASN A 84 -30.93 -27.82 -20.12
C ASN A 84 -30.57 -29.30 -20.14
N LYS A 85 -31.55 -30.16 -19.83
CA LYS A 85 -31.48 -31.64 -19.95
C LYS A 85 -30.21 -32.26 -19.31
N GLY A 86 -29.87 -31.86 -18.09
CA GLY A 86 -28.71 -32.38 -17.36
C GLY A 86 -27.37 -31.74 -17.74
N SER A 87 -27.40 -30.63 -18.48
CA SER A 87 -26.22 -29.79 -18.76
C SER A 87 -26.49 -28.34 -18.36
N TYR A 88 -25.48 -27.65 -17.84
CA TYR A 88 -25.57 -26.24 -17.49
C TYR A 88 -25.00 -25.39 -18.62
N VAL A 89 -25.79 -24.45 -19.13
CA VAL A 89 -25.35 -23.44 -20.09
C VAL A 89 -25.11 -22.15 -19.33
N VAL A 90 -23.87 -21.66 -19.37
CA VAL A 90 -23.47 -20.40 -18.76
C VAL A 90 -23.28 -19.38 -19.86
N GLU A 91 -24.21 -18.44 -19.97
CA GLU A 91 -24.08 -17.28 -20.85
C GLU A 91 -23.37 -16.18 -20.07
N VAL A 92 -22.28 -15.68 -20.65
CA VAL A 92 -21.36 -14.75 -20.00
C VAL A 92 -21.25 -13.50 -20.88
N ASP A 93 -21.54 -12.33 -20.30
CA ASP A 93 -21.31 -11.03 -20.95
C ASP A 93 -19.80 -10.77 -21.11
N GLU A 94 -19.39 -10.00 -22.13
CA GLU A 94 -17.99 -9.62 -22.42
C GLU A 94 -17.30 -8.90 -21.24
N ARG A 95 -18.06 -8.51 -20.22
CA ARG A 95 -17.60 -7.81 -19.02
C ARG A 95 -17.01 -8.73 -17.95
N VAL A 96 -17.04 -10.05 -18.14
CA VAL A 96 -16.62 -11.05 -17.15
C VAL A 96 -15.24 -11.61 -17.52
N ASN A 97 -14.32 -11.59 -16.57
CA ASN A 97 -12.96 -12.13 -16.71
C ASN A 97 -12.95 -13.67 -16.62
N ASP A 98 -12.03 -14.33 -17.33
CA ASP A 98 -11.84 -15.79 -17.36
C ASP A 98 -11.70 -16.42 -15.96
N GLN A 99 -11.09 -15.69 -15.01
CA GLN A 99 -10.98 -16.14 -13.62
C GLN A 99 -12.34 -16.33 -12.95
N HIS A 100 -13.32 -15.47 -13.25
CA HIS A 100 -14.69 -15.62 -12.74
C HIS A 100 -15.39 -16.81 -13.37
N VAL A 101 -15.14 -17.10 -14.65
CA VAL A 101 -15.67 -18.28 -15.34
C VAL A 101 -15.16 -19.57 -14.70
N VAL A 102 -13.87 -19.65 -14.36
CA VAL A 102 -13.29 -20.81 -13.67
C VAL A 102 -13.90 -20.99 -12.27
N GLN A 103 -14.10 -19.90 -11.53
CA GLN A 103 -14.74 -19.95 -10.21
C GLN A 103 -16.19 -20.42 -10.30
N LEU A 104 -16.94 -19.94 -11.31
CA LEU A 104 -18.31 -20.37 -11.59
C LEU A 104 -18.40 -21.84 -11.98
N GLN A 105 -17.47 -22.33 -12.81
CA GLN A 105 -17.40 -23.75 -13.15
C GLN A 105 -17.19 -24.62 -11.90
N ALA A 106 -16.31 -24.19 -10.98
CA ALA A 106 -16.11 -24.89 -9.72
C ALA A 106 -17.39 -24.93 -8.86
N TRP A 107 -18.13 -23.83 -8.80
CA TRP A 107 -19.41 -23.77 -8.11
C TRP A 107 -20.45 -24.69 -8.75
N ILE A 108 -20.66 -24.62 -10.06
CA ILE A 108 -21.63 -25.47 -10.77
C ILE A 108 -21.30 -26.96 -10.57
N MET A 109 -20.02 -27.34 -10.65
CA MET A 109 -19.58 -28.72 -10.39
C MET A 109 -19.87 -29.15 -8.94
N GLN A 110 -19.63 -28.27 -7.96
CA GLN A 110 -19.93 -28.54 -6.56
C GLN A 110 -21.43 -28.69 -6.34
N PHE A 111 -22.27 -27.84 -6.93
CA PHE A 111 -23.73 -27.98 -6.86
C PHE A 111 -24.21 -29.28 -7.46
N HIS A 112 -23.77 -29.61 -8.68
CA HIS A 112 -24.15 -30.86 -9.34
C HIS A 112 -23.77 -32.08 -8.48
N ARG A 113 -22.59 -32.07 -7.86
CA ARG A 113 -22.17 -33.13 -6.95
C ARG A 113 -23.06 -33.25 -5.71
N ILE A 114 -23.48 -32.13 -5.12
CA ILE A 114 -24.31 -32.13 -3.90
C ILE A 114 -25.77 -32.46 -4.21
N HIS A 115 -26.30 -31.95 -5.32
CA HIS A 115 -27.72 -32.10 -5.67
C HIS A 115 -28.03 -33.48 -6.26
N GLU A 116 -27.20 -33.99 -7.17
CA GLU A 116 -27.33 -35.37 -7.67
C GLU A 116 -27.00 -36.41 -6.61
N ALA A 117 -26.33 -36.01 -5.53
CA ALA A 117 -26.06 -36.89 -4.42
C ALA A 117 -27.32 -37.33 -3.65
N GLU A 118 -28.44 -36.63 -3.80
CA GLU A 118 -29.73 -37.04 -3.23
C GLU A 118 -30.37 -38.22 -3.97
N ILE A 119 -29.99 -38.46 -5.23
CA ILE A 119 -30.55 -39.53 -6.08
C ILE A 119 -29.81 -40.86 -5.88
N ILE A 120 -28.57 -40.80 -5.38
CA ILE A 120 -27.72 -41.95 -5.10
C ILE A 120 -27.93 -42.39 -3.64
N SER A 121 -28.04 -43.70 -3.39
CA SER A 121 -28.11 -44.26 -2.04
C SER A 121 -27.03 -43.65 -1.14
N ARG A 122 -27.41 -43.15 0.04
CA ARG A 122 -26.50 -42.53 1.04
C ARG A 122 -25.27 -43.39 1.35
N GLU A 123 -25.39 -44.71 1.27
CA GLU A 123 -24.28 -45.64 1.48
C GLU A 123 -23.25 -45.59 0.34
N ILE A 124 -23.71 -45.51 -0.91
CA ILE A 124 -22.84 -45.40 -2.09
C ILE A 124 -22.16 -44.03 -2.10
N MET A 125 -22.90 -42.97 -1.76
CA MET A 125 -22.34 -41.61 -1.67
C MET A 125 -21.26 -41.51 -0.60
N ASN A 126 -21.49 -42.06 0.60
CA ASN A 126 -20.48 -42.06 1.67
C ASN A 126 -19.22 -42.85 1.27
N ILE A 127 -19.37 -43.94 0.51
CA ILE A 127 -18.23 -44.72 0.00
C ILE A 127 -17.48 -43.94 -1.09
N VAL A 128 -18.20 -43.32 -2.02
CA VAL A 128 -17.59 -42.51 -3.08
C VAL A 128 -16.91 -41.28 -2.49
N ASP A 129 -17.54 -40.57 -1.58
CA ASP A 129 -16.94 -39.44 -0.86
C ASP A 129 -15.74 -39.90 -0.04
N TYR A 130 -15.79 -41.03 0.66
CA TYR A 130 -14.62 -41.55 1.37
C TYR A 130 -13.46 -41.92 0.44
N LEU A 131 -13.75 -42.48 -0.73
CA LEU A 131 -12.74 -42.90 -1.72
C LEU A 131 -12.22 -41.76 -2.59
N THR A 132 -13.00 -40.69 -2.77
CA THR A 132 -12.68 -39.58 -3.68
C THR A 132 -12.40 -38.27 -2.97
N ALA A 133 -12.78 -38.11 -1.70
CA ALA A 133 -12.44 -36.92 -0.93
C ALA A 133 -10.94 -36.91 -0.66
N PRO A 134 -10.19 -35.95 -1.23
CA PRO A 134 -8.79 -35.82 -0.89
C PRO A 134 -8.68 -35.47 0.60
N SER A 135 -7.78 -36.15 1.32
CA SER A 135 -7.40 -35.70 2.67
C SER A 135 -6.59 -34.41 2.51
N ILE A 136 -7.25 -33.26 2.71
CA ILE A 136 -6.61 -31.96 2.62
C ILE A 136 -5.95 -31.66 3.98
N GLU A 137 -4.65 -31.92 4.07
CA GLU A 137 -3.85 -31.40 5.17
C GLU A 137 -3.50 -29.93 4.88
N ILE A 138 -4.18 -29.01 5.57
CA ILE A 138 -3.90 -27.58 5.44
C ILE A 138 -2.65 -27.26 6.26
N VAL A 139 -1.49 -27.39 5.63
CA VAL A 139 -0.22 -26.92 6.20
C VAL A 139 -0.15 -25.41 5.99
N HIS A 140 -0.39 -24.64 7.05
CA HIS A 140 -0.11 -23.22 7.05
C HIS A 140 1.41 -23.01 7.02
N LEU A 141 1.96 -22.91 5.81
CA LEU A 141 3.31 -22.40 5.61
C LEU A 141 3.33 -20.98 6.17
N GLN A 142 4.03 -20.78 7.30
CA GLN A 142 4.40 -19.44 7.71
C GLN A 142 5.26 -18.86 6.58
N THR A 143 4.67 -18.01 5.75
CA THR A 143 5.43 -17.20 4.80
C THR A 143 6.52 -16.50 5.62
N PRO A 144 7.81 -16.72 5.31
CA PRO A 144 8.86 -16.02 6.02
C PRO A 144 8.57 -14.52 5.89
N ALA A 145 8.59 -13.81 7.01
CA ALA A 145 8.38 -12.36 7.07
C ALA A 145 9.49 -11.55 6.34
N SER A 146 10.28 -12.19 5.46
CA SER A 146 11.43 -11.63 4.76
C SER A 146 11.05 -10.48 3.85
N ASP A 147 9.88 -10.53 3.22
CA ASP A 147 9.51 -9.56 2.17
C ASP A 147 9.19 -8.18 2.76
N GLN A 148 8.65 -8.14 3.98
CA GLN A 148 8.43 -6.89 4.71
C GLN A 148 9.75 -6.20 5.08
N GLY A 149 10.77 -6.98 5.43
CA GLY A 149 12.12 -6.47 5.68
C GLY A 149 12.76 -5.86 4.43
N PHE A 150 12.54 -6.47 3.26
CA PHE A 150 13.06 -5.96 2.00
C PHE A 150 12.45 -4.61 1.62
N ILE A 151 11.13 -4.44 1.79
CA ILE A 151 10.45 -3.14 1.56
C ILE A 151 11.02 -2.06 2.48
N LEU A 152 11.23 -2.39 3.75
CA LEU A 152 11.79 -1.45 4.72
C LEU A 152 13.23 -1.03 4.36
N ILE A 153 14.09 -1.99 4.03
CA ILE A 153 15.48 -1.71 3.61
C ILE A 153 15.50 -0.87 2.33
N THR A 154 14.66 -1.21 1.35
CA THR A 154 14.57 -0.50 0.07
C THR A 154 14.10 0.94 0.27
N THR A 155 13.13 1.17 1.18
CA THR A 155 12.64 2.51 1.52
C THR A 155 13.75 3.34 2.18
N ILE A 156 14.49 2.76 3.13
CA ILE A 156 15.63 3.42 3.78
C ILE A 156 16.71 3.77 2.77
N TYR A 157 17.00 2.87 1.83
CA TYR A 157 17.97 3.10 0.77
C TYR A 157 17.61 4.29 -0.12
N PHE A 158 16.38 4.35 -0.64
CA PHE A 158 15.93 5.47 -1.46
C PHE A 158 15.89 6.79 -0.67
N PHE A 159 15.55 6.74 0.61
CA PHE A 159 15.60 7.91 1.49
C PHE A 159 17.04 8.43 1.65
N MET A 160 18.00 7.54 1.90
CA MET A 160 19.42 7.92 1.99
C MET A 160 19.97 8.46 0.66
N LEU A 161 19.59 7.88 -0.47
CA LEU A 161 19.97 8.40 -1.79
C LEU A 161 19.42 9.81 -2.04
N GLY A 162 18.14 10.04 -1.75
CA GLY A 162 17.51 11.36 -1.89
C GLY A 162 18.18 12.40 -1.00
N PHE A 163 18.50 12.05 0.24
CA PHE A 163 19.26 12.90 1.15
C PHE A 163 20.67 13.21 0.63
N SER A 164 21.41 12.18 0.24
CA SER A 164 22.78 12.31 -0.30
C SER A 164 22.81 13.24 -1.51
N SER A 165 21.88 13.06 -2.46
CA SER A 165 21.73 13.93 -3.64
C SER A 165 21.46 15.40 -3.26
N THR A 166 20.58 15.62 -2.27
CA THR A 166 20.25 16.98 -1.83
C THR A 166 21.46 17.69 -1.19
N VAL A 167 22.21 16.99 -0.34
CA VAL A 167 23.43 17.53 0.28
C VAL A 167 24.54 17.74 -0.74
N ALA A 168 24.72 16.81 -1.69
CA ALA A 168 25.70 16.93 -2.76
C ALA A 168 25.40 18.15 -3.66
N ASN A 169 24.15 18.34 -4.07
CA ASN A 169 23.74 19.50 -4.86
C ASN A 169 23.96 20.81 -4.12
N GLU A 170 23.77 20.85 -2.81
CA GLU A 170 24.09 22.02 -1.99
C GLU A 170 25.58 22.33 -2.01
N VAL A 171 26.43 21.32 -1.78
CA VAL A 171 27.89 21.45 -1.84
C VAL A 171 28.35 21.98 -3.21
N VAL A 172 27.85 21.38 -4.29
CA VAL A 172 28.20 21.77 -5.66
C VAL A 172 27.71 23.18 -5.97
N SER A 173 26.49 23.53 -5.56
CA SER A 173 25.93 24.87 -5.74
C SER A 173 26.75 25.94 -5.01
N GLU A 174 27.20 25.67 -3.78
CA GLU A 174 28.04 26.60 -3.02
C GLU A 174 29.40 26.84 -3.66
N LYS A 175 29.98 25.79 -4.24
CA LYS A 175 31.27 25.87 -4.93
C LYS A 175 31.14 26.62 -6.27
N THR A 176 30.15 26.26 -7.08
CA THR A 176 29.93 26.89 -8.40
C THR A 176 29.52 28.35 -8.32
N SER A 177 28.87 28.77 -7.23
CA SER A 177 28.48 30.17 -7.00
C SER A 177 29.55 31.01 -6.31
N ASN A 178 30.75 30.47 -6.04
CA ASN A 178 31.81 31.09 -5.22
C ASN A 178 31.32 31.58 -3.84
N MET A 179 30.18 31.07 -3.38
CA MET A 179 29.58 31.46 -2.10
C MET A 179 30.45 30.98 -0.92
N LEU A 180 31.16 29.86 -1.12
CA LEU A 180 32.11 29.32 -0.15
C LEU A 180 33.28 30.29 0.10
N GLU A 181 33.91 30.79 -0.96
CA GLU A 181 35.05 31.73 -0.87
C GLU A 181 34.61 33.03 -0.20
N MET A 182 33.45 33.55 -0.59
CA MET A 182 32.88 34.75 0.02
C MET A 182 32.57 34.55 1.51
N MET A 183 32.05 33.40 1.93
CA MET A 183 31.77 33.14 3.36
C MET A 183 33.03 32.94 4.19
N LEU A 184 34.05 32.27 3.64
CA LEU A 184 35.31 32.00 4.34
C LEU A 184 36.16 33.26 4.59
N THR A 185 35.87 34.39 3.93
CA THR A 185 36.50 35.69 4.27
C THR A 185 35.99 36.29 5.57
N SER A 186 34.79 35.89 6.02
CA SER A 186 34.11 36.48 7.18
C SER A 186 33.97 35.52 8.36
N ILE A 187 34.13 34.21 8.14
CA ILE A 187 33.85 33.15 9.12
C ILE A 187 34.98 32.12 9.08
N SER A 188 35.34 31.60 10.26
CA SER A 188 36.36 30.54 10.36
C SER A 188 35.89 29.21 9.76
N HIS A 189 36.82 28.43 9.19
CA HIS A 189 36.53 27.12 8.58
C HIS A 189 35.79 26.16 9.55
N LYS A 190 36.14 26.21 10.85
CA LYS A 190 35.52 25.38 11.89
C LYS A 190 34.05 25.74 12.14
N GLU A 191 33.73 27.04 12.16
CA GLU A 191 32.37 27.51 12.38
C GLU A 191 31.49 27.27 11.16
N HIS A 192 32.03 27.44 9.95
CA HIS A 192 31.34 27.10 8.71
C HIS A 192 30.99 25.60 8.68
N TYR A 193 31.94 24.74 9.04
CA TYR A 193 31.75 23.30 9.14
C TYR A 193 30.64 22.91 10.12
N ALA A 194 30.72 23.40 11.36
CA ALA A 194 29.72 23.11 12.40
C ALA A 194 28.33 23.62 12.02
N SER A 195 28.24 24.82 11.43
CA SER A 195 26.98 25.40 10.98
C SER A 195 26.35 24.56 9.86
N LYS A 196 27.15 24.07 8.90
CA LYS A 196 26.67 23.26 7.78
C LYS A 196 26.14 21.90 8.24
N LEU A 197 26.81 21.29 9.22
CA LEU A 197 26.34 20.06 9.85
C LEU A 197 24.98 20.26 10.52
N LEU A 198 24.85 21.28 11.37
CA LEU A 198 23.60 21.60 12.08
C LEU A 198 22.45 21.95 11.12
N ILE A 199 22.71 22.71 10.06
CA ILE A 199 21.70 23.08 9.07
C ILE A 199 21.20 21.84 8.31
N GLY A 200 22.08 20.90 7.96
CA GLY A 200 21.67 19.64 7.33
C GLY A 200 20.69 18.86 8.20
N TRP A 201 20.98 18.75 9.50
CA TRP A 201 20.11 18.07 10.47
C TRP A 201 18.76 18.75 10.67
N ILE A 202 18.77 20.07 10.87
CA ILE A 202 17.52 20.84 10.98
C ILE A 202 16.70 20.69 9.70
N GLY A 203 17.35 20.67 8.53
CA GLY A 203 16.70 20.43 7.24
C GLY A 203 15.98 19.08 7.20
N VAL A 204 16.65 17.99 7.57
CA VAL A 204 16.05 16.64 7.59
C VAL A 204 14.88 16.56 8.56
N LEU A 205 15.04 17.09 9.79
CA LEU A 205 13.99 17.07 10.80
C LEU A 205 12.75 17.86 10.34
N VAL A 206 12.95 19.04 9.76
CA VAL A 206 11.83 19.84 9.25
C VAL A 206 11.16 19.15 8.07
N GLN A 207 11.92 18.58 7.14
CA GLN A 207 11.34 17.81 6.03
C GLN A 207 10.53 16.62 6.54
N ALA A 208 11.08 15.81 7.45
CA ALA A 208 10.38 14.69 8.06
C ALA A 208 9.09 15.13 8.75
N CYS A 209 9.12 16.25 9.47
CA CYS A 209 7.94 16.84 10.11
C CYS A 209 6.88 17.25 9.07
N VAL A 210 7.28 17.89 7.96
CA VAL A 210 6.35 18.26 6.87
C VAL A 210 5.72 17.01 6.25
N TRP A 211 6.51 16.00 5.89
CA TRP A 211 6.00 14.75 5.33
C TRP A 211 5.00 14.07 6.27
N LEU A 212 5.35 13.98 7.55
CA LEU A 212 4.51 13.39 8.59
C LEU A 212 3.20 14.20 8.77
N SER A 213 3.25 15.53 8.73
CA SER A 213 2.05 16.36 8.76
C SER A 213 1.13 16.13 7.55
N ILE A 214 1.67 15.96 6.34
CA ILE A 214 0.85 15.68 5.14
C ILE A 214 0.13 14.33 5.29
N VAL A 215 0.85 13.30 5.73
CA VAL A 215 0.27 11.96 5.92
C VAL A 215 -0.80 11.99 7.03
N ILE A 216 -0.51 12.62 8.17
CA ILE A 216 -1.48 12.76 9.26
C ILE A 216 -2.71 13.54 8.80
N PHE A 217 -2.53 14.62 8.05
CA PHE A 217 -3.65 15.41 7.53
C PHE A 217 -4.60 14.53 6.71
N TRP A 218 -4.10 13.79 5.73
CA TRP A 218 -4.93 12.92 4.90
C TRP A 218 -5.52 11.75 5.66
N PHE A 219 -4.78 11.18 6.61
CA PHE A 219 -5.28 10.16 7.52
C PHE A 219 -6.46 10.68 8.35
N LEU A 220 -6.38 11.90 8.91
CA LEU A 220 -7.47 12.53 9.65
C LEU A 220 -8.67 12.82 8.77
N VAL A 221 -8.46 13.40 7.58
CA VAL A 221 -9.54 13.65 6.61
C VAL A 221 -10.24 12.34 6.27
N ARG A 222 -9.50 11.27 5.97
CA ARG A 222 -10.08 9.96 5.65
C ARG A 222 -10.81 9.36 6.84
N SER A 223 -10.24 9.49 8.04
CA SER A 223 -10.85 9.00 9.27
C SER A 223 -12.23 9.62 9.53
N VAL A 224 -12.38 10.93 9.25
CA VAL A 224 -13.66 11.64 9.36
C VAL A 224 -14.67 11.23 8.28
N VAL A 225 -14.21 10.96 7.05
CA VAL A 225 -15.11 10.64 5.93
C VAL A 225 -15.72 9.24 6.05
N ASP A 226 -14.90 8.21 6.30
CA ASP A 226 -15.37 6.81 6.26
C ASP A 226 -14.57 5.84 7.16
N GLN A 227 -13.73 6.37 8.06
CA GLN A 227 -12.84 5.56 8.90
C GLN A 227 -11.90 4.61 8.12
N GLY A 228 -11.69 4.84 6.82
CA GLY A 228 -10.83 4.02 5.96
C GLY A 228 -11.52 2.81 5.32
N ALA A 229 -12.81 2.59 5.54
CA ALA A 229 -13.53 1.41 5.08
C ALA A 229 -13.42 1.20 3.56
N GLY A 230 -13.60 2.26 2.76
CA GLY A 230 -13.51 2.16 1.30
C GLY A 230 -12.10 1.81 0.79
N LEU A 231 -11.06 2.34 1.46
CA LEU A 231 -9.68 2.03 1.15
C LEU A 231 -9.36 0.55 1.45
N PHE A 232 -9.80 0.03 2.59
CA PHE A 232 -9.56 -1.37 2.95
C PHE A 232 -10.31 -2.34 2.04
N GLN A 233 -11.56 -2.03 1.68
CA GLN A 233 -12.30 -2.83 0.71
C GLN A 233 -11.59 -2.84 -0.65
N PHE A 234 -11.05 -1.69 -1.08
CA PHE A 234 -10.25 -1.61 -2.30
C PHE A 234 -8.99 -2.49 -2.19
N LEU A 235 -8.20 -2.36 -1.12
CA LEU A 235 -6.99 -3.17 -0.93
C LEU A 235 -7.29 -4.68 -0.88
N TYR A 236 -8.39 -5.07 -0.24
CA TYR A 236 -8.83 -6.46 -0.17
C TYR A 236 -9.22 -7.01 -1.55
N ARG A 237 -10.01 -6.26 -2.34
CA ARG A 237 -10.41 -6.66 -3.70
C ARG A 237 -9.22 -6.87 -4.64
N PHE A 238 -8.15 -6.11 -4.46
CA PHE A 238 -6.90 -6.27 -5.22
C PHE A 238 -5.95 -7.31 -4.63
N ASN A 239 -6.38 -8.09 -3.63
CA ASN A 239 -5.56 -9.08 -2.92
C ASN A 239 -4.27 -8.50 -2.31
N LEU A 240 -4.23 -7.19 -2.02
CA LEU A 240 -3.13 -6.55 -1.31
C LEU A 240 -3.21 -6.79 0.20
N MET A 241 -4.39 -7.20 0.70
CA MET A 241 -4.59 -7.63 2.08
C MET A 241 -5.29 -8.99 2.14
N THR A 242 -4.81 -9.86 3.02
CA THR A 242 -5.39 -11.20 3.27
C THR A 242 -6.62 -11.18 4.17
N LYS A 243 -6.83 -10.11 4.94
CA LYS A 243 -8.00 -9.92 5.81
C LYS A 243 -8.64 -8.58 5.55
N LEU A 244 -9.97 -8.56 5.48
CA LEU A 244 -10.75 -7.34 5.38
C LEU A 244 -10.81 -6.68 6.76
N HIS A 245 -10.42 -5.41 6.82
CA HIS A 245 -10.58 -4.56 8.00
C HIS A 245 -11.65 -3.51 7.70
N VAL A 246 -12.62 -3.36 8.60
CA VAL A 246 -13.74 -2.45 8.39
C VAL A 246 -13.34 -1.01 8.74
N THR A 247 -12.50 -0.84 9.76
CA THR A 247 -12.05 0.49 10.21
C THR A 247 -10.54 0.55 10.43
N PHE A 248 -9.98 1.77 10.43
CA PHE A 248 -8.60 2.00 10.85
C PHE A 248 -8.34 1.50 12.28
N PHE A 249 -9.32 1.59 13.18
CA PHE A 249 -9.18 1.13 14.56
C PHE A 249 -9.01 -0.40 14.63
N ASP A 250 -9.82 -1.15 13.87
CA ASP A 250 -9.69 -2.60 13.77
C ASP A 250 -8.33 -3.01 13.21
N PHE A 251 -7.83 -2.25 12.22
CA PHE A 251 -6.50 -2.45 11.66
C PHE A 251 -5.40 -2.24 12.72
N PHE A 252 -5.47 -1.18 13.53
CA PHE A 252 -4.49 -0.93 14.60
C PHE A 252 -4.56 -1.96 15.73
N ILE A 253 -5.74 -2.45 16.10
CA ILE A 253 -5.88 -3.54 17.10
C ILE A 253 -5.29 -4.84 16.57
N ALA A 254 -5.53 -5.15 15.29
CA ALA A 254 -4.94 -6.33 14.65
C ALA A 254 -3.40 -6.25 14.58
N PHE A 255 -2.86 -5.03 14.56
CA PHE A 255 -1.43 -4.76 14.62
C PHE A 255 -0.91 -4.99 16.06
N ASN A 256 -0.79 -6.25 16.47
CA ASN A 256 -0.29 -6.65 17.78
C ASN A 256 1.23 -6.45 17.89
N ILE A 257 1.66 -5.18 18.05
CA ILE A 257 3.08 -4.83 18.15
C ILE A 257 3.66 -5.41 19.43
N THR A 258 4.56 -6.39 19.28
CA THR A 258 5.28 -6.97 20.41
C THR A 258 6.40 -6.01 20.85
N ASN A 259 6.72 -5.95 22.15
CA ASN A 259 7.84 -5.14 22.68
C ASN A 259 9.18 -5.35 21.94
N LYS A 260 9.42 -6.58 21.45
CA LYS A 260 10.60 -6.90 20.63
C LYS A 260 10.62 -6.15 19.29
N GLN A 261 9.46 -5.98 18.64
CA GLN A 261 9.34 -5.23 17.39
C GLN A 261 9.54 -3.73 17.62
N VAL A 262 9.02 -3.19 18.73
CA VAL A 262 9.27 -1.78 19.11
C VAL A 262 10.76 -1.51 19.27
N LEU A 263 11.48 -2.41 19.96
CA LEU A 263 12.93 -2.30 20.14
C LEU A 263 13.67 -2.34 18.80
N LEU A 264 13.27 -3.23 17.89
CA LEU A 264 13.89 -3.37 16.57
C LEU A 264 13.66 -2.12 15.70
N ILE A 265 12.45 -1.56 15.73
CA ILE A 265 12.12 -0.30 15.05
C ILE A 265 12.97 0.85 15.61
N SER A 266 13.07 0.97 16.93
CA SER A 266 13.91 1.99 17.58
C SER A 266 15.39 1.88 17.17
N LEU A 267 15.93 0.67 17.19
CA LEU A 267 17.32 0.41 16.79
C LEU A 267 17.54 0.70 15.29
N SER A 268 16.55 0.41 14.45
CA SER A 268 16.57 0.75 13.02
C SER A 268 16.57 2.27 12.77
N ILE A 269 15.78 3.03 13.55
CA ILE A 269 15.77 4.50 13.47
C ILE A 269 17.13 5.06 13.89
N ILE A 270 17.71 4.56 14.98
CA ILE A 270 19.06 4.99 15.43
C ILE A 270 20.12 4.67 14.37
N PHE A 271 20.06 3.48 13.78
CA PHE A 271 20.97 3.08 12.70
C PHE A 271 20.84 3.99 11.47
N LEU A 272 19.60 4.31 11.07
CA LEU A 272 19.32 5.23 9.96
C LEU A 272 19.87 6.62 10.23
N ILE A 273 19.71 7.13 11.45
CA ILE A 273 20.25 8.41 11.89
C ILE A 273 21.78 8.43 11.81
N LEU A 274 22.45 7.37 12.28
CA LEU A 274 23.90 7.23 12.19
C LEU A 274 24.37 7.14 10.73
N GLY A 275 23.65 6.42 9.88
CA GLY A 275 23.94 6.31 8.45
C GLY A 275 23.88 7.67 7.74
N ILE A 276 22.84 8.46 8.02
CA ILE A 276 22.70 9.83 7.50
C ILE A 276 23.89 10.70 7.94
N LEU A 277 24.29 10.62 9.21
CA LEU A 277 25.43 11.38 9.75
C LEU A 277 26.74 10.98 9.05
N LEU A 278 26.97 9.69 8.84
CA LEU A 278 28.16 9.19 8.16
C LEU A 278 28.23 9.66 6.71
N VAL A 279 27.12 9.56 5.96
CA VAL A 279 27.04 10.05 4.58
C VAL A 279 27.28 11.55 4.51
N GLN A 280 26.68 12.32 5.42
CA GLN A 280 26.87 13.76 5.50
C GLN A 280 28.33 14.13 5.77
N LEU A 281 29.00 13.44 6.69
CA LEU A 281 30.42 13.66 6.98
C LEU A 281 31.31 13.35 5.78
N ILE A 282 31.08 12.25 5.07
CA ILE A 282 31.85 11.87 3.88
C ILE A 282 31.70 12.92 2.78
N LEU A 283 30.48 13.34 2.47
CA LEU A 283 30.22 14.37 1.46
C LEU A 283 30.88 15.71 1.82
N LEU A 284 30.87 16.08 3.10
CA LEU A 284 31.51 17.29 3.59
C LEU A 284 33.04 17.21 3.51
N LEU A 285 33.64 16.05 3.80
CA LEU A 285 35.08 15.82 3.64
C LEU A 285 35.51 15.91 2.18
N VAL A 286 34.75 15.30 1.27
CA VAL A 286 34.99 15.41 -0.18
C VAL A 286 34.87 16.86 -0.65
N SER A 287 33.91 17.62 -0.12
CA SER A 287 33.74 19.05 -0.40
C SER A 287 34.93 19.92 0.00
N ILE A 288 35.70 19.54 1.03
CA ILE A 288 36.80 20.35 1.57
C ILE A 288 38.13 20.01 0.86
N LYS A 289 38.31 18.75 0.46
CA LYS A 289 39.56 18.29 -0.18
C LYS A 289 39.67 18.60 -1.68
N ILE A 290 38.55 18.85 -2.37
CA ILE A 290 38.48 19.22 -3.79
C ILE A 290 38.20 20.71 -3.88
#